data_AF-A0AAN9VTN0-F1
#
_entry.id   AF-A0AAN9VTN0-F1
#
_cell.length_a   1.000
_cell.length_b   1.000
_cell.length_c   1.000
_cell.angle_alpha   90.00
_cell.angle_beta   90.00
_cell.angle_gamma   90.00
#
_symmetry.space_group_name_H-M   'P 1'
#
loop_
_entity.id
_entity.type
_entity.pdbx_description
1 polymer ?
#
loop_
_entity_poly.entity_id
_entity_poly.type
_entity_poly.pdbx_seq_one_letter_code
_entity_poly.pdbx_strand_id
1 'polypeptide(L)'
;MARQLRMMAFEDDSSDDRYYLPVRRPRWVRERMVWFSNYDDRDFVTKFCLSKASALFLLERIEADLEYTSVRIASVSPMGQLLTTLRFYATPANHELLYGS
;
A
#
# COMPACT_ATOMS: atom_id res chain seq x y z
N MET A 1 -26.71 -8.72 -8.06
CA MET A 1 -27.11 -9.83 -8.95
C MET A 1 -26.76 -9.48 -10.40
N ALA A 2 -25.47 -9.50 -10.78
CA ALA A 2 -25.04 -9.09 -12.13
C ALA A 2 -23.73 -9.75 -12.55
N ARG A 3 -23.60 -11.07 -12.32
CA ARG A 3 -22.43 -11.86 -12.71
C ARG A 3 -22.76 -13.24 -13.27
N GLN A 4 -24.04 -13.50 -13.58
CA GLN A 4 -24.52 -14.82 -13.96
C GLN A 4 -25.03 -14.90 -15.41
N LEU A 5 -24.78 -13.90 -16.25
CA LEU A 5 -25.36 -13.82 -17.61
C LEU A 5 -24.31 -13.76 -18.72
N ARG A 6 -23.24 -14.56 -18.62
CA ARG A 6 -22.30 -14.75 -19.74
C ARG A 6 -21.85 -16.21 -19.92
N MET A 7 -22.72 -17.17 -19.59
CA MET A 7 -22.43 -18.60 -19.75
C MET A 7 -23.63 -19.35 -20.33
N MET A 8 -24.25 -18.81 -21.39
CA MET A 8 -25.28 -19.51 -22.16
C MET A 8 -25.24 -19.10 -23.64
N ALA A 9 -24.10 -19.31 -24.28
CA ALA A 9 -24.06 -19.38 -25.74
C ALA A 9 -22.97 -20.37 -26.14
N PHE A 10 -23.30 -21.22 -27.10
CA PHE A 10 -22.52 -22.31 -27.72
C PHE A 10 -22.70 -23.68 -27.05
N GLU A 11 -23.71 -24.38 -27.55
CA GLU A 11 -23.87 -25.83 -27.41
C GLU A 11 -22.88 -26.56 -28.35
N ASP A 12 -22.27 -27.60 -27.79
CA ASP A 12 -21.76 -28.83 -28.42
C ASP A 12 -20.48 -28.80 -29.30
N ASP A 13 -19.33 -29.04 -28.67
CA ASP A 13 -18.40 -30.09 -29.11
C ASP A 13 -17.65 -30.65 -27.88
N SER A 14 -17.58 -31.97 -27.79
CA SER A 14 -17.17 -32.74 -26.62
C SER A 14 -15.65 -32.67 -26.39
N SER A 15 -15.21 -31.99 -25.32
CA SER A 15 -13.92 -32.25 -24.67
C SER A 15 -14.07 -32.11 -23.14
N ASP A 16 -13.74 -33.18 -22.41
CA ASP A 16 -13.68 -33.28 -20.93
C ASP A 16 -12.54 -32.42 -20.35
N ASP A 17 -12.50 -31.14 -20.70
CA ASP A 17 -11.62 -30.16 -20.09
C ASP A 17 -12.39 -29.46 -18.97
N ARG A 18 -12.62 -30.23 -17.91
CA ARG A 18 -13.19 -29.79 -16.63
C ARG A 18 -12.62 -28.43 -16.27
N TYR A 19 -13.51 -27.45 -16.22
CA TYR A 19 -13.37 -26.09 -15.71
C TYR A 19 -12.29 -25.93 -14.62
N TYR A 20 -11.02 -25.73 -15.02
CA TYR A 20 -9.95 -25.31 -14.11
C TYR A 20 -10.20 -23.84 -13.74
N LEU A 21 -11.04 -23.60 -12.74
CA LEU A 21 -11.10 -22.29 -12.10
C LEU A 21 -9.71 -22.04 -11.47
N PRO A 22 -9.00 -20.96 -11.84
CA PRO A 22 -7.71 -20.66 -11.24
C PRO A 22 -7.90 -20.43 -9.74
N VAL A 23 -7.43 -21.39 -8.94
CA VAL A 23 -7.40 -21.27 -7.48
C VAL A 23 -6.50 -20.09 -7.14
N ARG A 24 -7.08 -19.00 -6.66
CA ARG A 24 -6.31 -17.85 -6.21
C ARG A 24 -5.44 -18.29 -5.05
N ARG A 25 -4.13 -18.04 -5.14
CA ARG A 25 -3.22 -18.26 -4.01
C ARG A 25 -3.77 -17.49 -2.79
N PRO A 26 -3.75 -18.10 -1.60
CA PRO A 26 -4.19 -17.42 -0.39
C PRO A 26 -3.38 -16.13 -0.23
N ARG A 27 -4.08 -15.00 -0.06
CA ARG A 27 -3.42 -13.70 0.12
C ARG A 27 -2.71 -13.71 1.47
N TRP A 28 -1.39 -13.67 1.46
CA TRP A 28 -0.62 -13.39 2.67
C TRP A 28 -0.75 -11.90 3.00
N VAL A 29 -1.53 -11.59 4.03
CA VAL A 29 -1.68 -10.24 4.55
C VAL A 29 -0.62 -10.06 5.64
N ARG A 30 0.44 -9.31 5.37
CA ARG A 30 1.39 -8.90 6.40
C ARG A 30 0.74 -7.88 7.32
N GLU A 31 1.02 -8.00 8.61
CA GLU A 31 0.65 -6.97 9.59
C GLU A 31 1.33 -5.64 9.23
N ARG A 32 0.58 -4.55 9.30
CA ARG A 32 1.10 -3.21 9.01
C ARG A 32 1.90 -2.73 10.22
N MET A 33 3.22 -2.64 10.07
CA MET A 33 4.06 -2.01 11.09
C MET A 33 3.67 -0.55 11.29
N VAL A 34 3.56 -0.12 12.55
CA VAL A 34 3.34 1.27 12.93
C VAL A 34 4.70 1.97 12.95
N TRP A 35 5.16 2.43 11.79
CA TRP A 35 6.48 3.03 11.61
C TRP A 35 6.73 4.20 12.58
N PHE A 36 5.76 5.07 12.78
CA PHE A 36 5.91 6.26 13.62
C PHE A 36 6.29 5.93 15.08
N SER A 37 5.69 4.88 15.66
CA SER A 37 5.92 4.46 17.04
C SER A 37 7.19 3.60 17.21
N ASN A 38 7.61 2.92 16.15
CA ASN A 38 8.69 1.92 16.22
C ASN A 38 10.09 2.51 16.01
N TYR A 39 10.23 3.69 15.40
CA TYR A 39 11.53 4.33 15.21
C TYR A 39 11.82 5.36 16.29
N ASP A 40 13.07 5.43 16.74
CA ASP A 40 13.57 6.59 17.49
C ASP A 40 13.72 7.80 16.57
N ASP A 41 13.83 9.01 17.13
CA ASP A 41 13.85 10.27 16.35
C ASP A 41 15.03 10.33 15.38
N ARG A 42 16.20 9.82 15.78
CA ARG A 42 17.40 9.74 14.92
C ARG A 42 17.21 8.81 13.73
N ASP A 43 16.67 7.61 13.99
CA ASP A 43 16.40 6.62 12.95
C ASP A 43 15.30 7.07 12.00
N PHE A 44 14.32 7.80 12.55
CA PHE A 44 13.22 8.36 11.78
C PHE A 44 13.71 9.41 10.79
N VAL A 45 14.55 10.36 11.22
CA VAL A 45 15.17 11.35 10.32
C VAL A 45 16.00 10.68 9.25
N THR A 46 16.77 9.65 9.60
CA THR A 46 17.61 8.92 8.63
C THR A 46 16.77 8.22 7.55
N LYS A 47 15.59 7.71 7.91
CA LYS A 47 14.72 6.97 6.98
C LYS A 47 13.77 7.85 6.17
N PHE A 48 13.31 8.95 6.74
CA PHE A 48 12.23 9.77 6.17
C PHE A 48 12.65 11.23 5.89
N CYS A 49 13.90 11.59 6.17
CA CYS A 49 14.50 12.93 6.01
C CYS A 49 13.81 14.07 6.80
N LEU A 50 12.80 13.75 7.59
CA LEU A 50 12.05 14.70 8.42
C LEU A 50 12.04 14.23 9.87
N SER A 51 11.94 15.17 10.80
CA SER A 51 11.69 14.85 12.21
C SER A 51 10.24 14.39 12.40
N LYS A 52 9.98 13.65 13.49
CA LYS A 52 8.62 13.25 13.85
C LYS A 52 7.70 14.45 14.07
N ALA A 53 8.21 15.51 14.69
CA ALA A 53 7.46 16.75 14.90
C ALA A 53 7.05 17.40 13.57
N SER A 54 7.97 17.50 12.60
CA SER A 54 7.67 18.02 11.27
C SER A 54 6.69 17.12 10.50
N ALA A 55 6.81 15.80 10.63
CA ALA A 55 5.89 14.86 10.02
C ALA A 55 4.46 14.99 10.59
N LEU A 56 4.30 15.15 11.91
CA LEU A 56 3.01 15.42 12.54
C LEU A 56 2.42 16.75 12.08
N PHE A 57 3.23 17.81 12.07
CA PHE A 57 2.80 19.13 11.62
C PHE A 57 2.35 19.15 10.15
N LEU A 58 3.00 18.36 9.29
CA LEU A 58 2.55 18.17 7.92
C LEU A 58 1.23 17.40 7.91
N LEU A 59 1.14 16.29 8.65
CA LEU A 59 -0.05 15.46 8.70
C LEU A 59 -1.29 16.28 9.08
N GLU A 60 -1.23 17.11 10.11
CA GLU A 60 -2.34 17.98 10.54
C GLU A 60 -2.90 18.86 9.42
N ARG A 61 -2.10 19.19 8.41
CA ARG A 61 -2.53 20.06 7.29
C ARG A 61 -3.09 19.30 6.10
N ILE A 62 -2.61 18.08 5.86
CA ILE A 62 -2.96 17.29 4.67
C ILE A 62 -3.85 16.11 4.99
N GLU A 63 -4.13 15.83 6.28
CA GLU A 63 -4.94 14.70 6.72
C GLU A 63 -6.35 14.74 6.10
N ALA A 64 -6.97 15.92 6.03
CA ALA A 64 -8.29 16.11 5.41
C ALA A 64 -8.30 15.74 3.91
N ASP A 65 -7.18 15.95 3.21
CA ASP A 65 -7.04 15.61 1.78
C ASP A 65 -6.66 14.13 1.56
N LEU A 66 -6.12 13.48 2.60
CA LEU A 66 -5.70 12.06 2.60
C LEU A 66 -6.80 11.11 3.06
N GLU A 67 -7.88 11.64 3.62
CA GLU A 67 -8.99 10.85 4.12
C GLU A 67 -9.78 10.27 2.93
N TYR A 68 -9.73 8.94 2.80
CA TYR A 68 -10.45 8.26 1.73
C TYR A 68 -11.96 8.38 1.93
N THR A 69 -12.69 8.83 0.90
CA THR A 69 -14.17 8.86 0.88
C THR A 69 -14.81 7.46 0.98
N SER A 70 -14.03 6.37 0.87
CA SER A 70 -14.53 5.00 0.85
C SER A 70 -13.86 4.11 1.88
N VAL A 71 -14.66 3.55 2.79
CA VAL A 71 -14.28 2.53 3.79
C VAL A 71 -14.13 1.15 3.12
N ARG A 72 -13.37 1.07 2.03
CA ARG A 72 -13.13 -0.21 1.35
C ARG A 72 -11.96 -0.92 2.02
N ILE A 73 -12.30 -1.76 2.99
CA ILE A 73 -11.52 -2.84 3.63
C ILE A 73 -10.00 -2.71 3.39
N ALA A 74 -9.32 -2.09 4.37
CA ALA A 74 -7.88 -1.84 4.42
C ALA A 74 -7.35 -0.61 3.68
N SER A 75 -8.05 0.53 3.76
CA SER A 75 -7.43 1.83 3.46
C SER A 75 -6.19 2.06 4.35
N VAL A 76 -5.13 2.64 3.78
CA VAL A 76 -3.93 3.01 4.54
C VAL A 76 -4.28 4.25 5.35
N SER A 77 -3.91 4.30 6.63
CA SER A 77 -4.13 5.50 7.44
C SER A 77 -3.42 6.71 6.81
N PRO A 78 -3.92 7.95 6.98
CA PRO A 78 -3.26 9.15 6.48
C PRO A 78 -1.77 9.23 6.85
N MET A 79 -1.42 8.89 8.10
CA MET A 79 -0.04 8.75 8.55
C MET A 79 0.75 7.71 7.75
N GLY A 80 0.18 6.53 7.49
CA GLY A 80 0.85 5.50 6.69
C GLY A 80 1.08 5.93 5.24
N GLN A 81 0.15 6.69 4.66
CA GLN A 81 0.30 7.27 3.33
C GLN A 81 1.44 8.28 3.30
N LEU A 82 1.47 9.22 4.26
CA LEU A 82 2.53 10.21 4.41
C LEU A 82 3.92 9.56 4.57
N LEU A 83 4.05 8.57 5.45
CA LEU A 83 5.34 7.90 5.65
C LEU A 83 5.79 7.14 4.39
N THR A 84 4.86 6.61 3.62
CA THR A 84 5.16 5.94 2.35
C THR A 84 5.66 6.94 1.31
N THR A 85 5.03 8.11 1.20
CA THR A 85 5.47 9.17 0.26
C THR A 85 6.82 9.75 0.68
N LEU A 86 7.01 10.07 1.97
CA LEU A 86 8.29 10.54 2.49
C LEU A 86 9.42 9.56 2.21
N ARG A 87 9.17 8.26 2.40
CA ARG A 87 10.16 7.22 2.07
C ARG A 87 10.49 7.21 0.58
N PHE A 88 9.50 7.36 -0.30
CA PHE A 88 9.73 7.46 -1.73
C PHE A 88 10.63 8.66 -2.06
N TYR A 89 10.36 9.83 -1.49
CA TYR A 89 11.19 11.03 -1.67
C TYR A 89 12.59 10.95 -1.05
N ALA A 90 12.76 10.20 0.04
CA ALA A 90 14.07 9.99 0.67
C ALA A 90 14.98 9.04 -0.15
N THR A 91 14.41 8.22 -1.04
CA THR A 91 15.16 7.23 -1.83
C THR A 91 16.33 7.81 -2.64
N PRO A 92 16.19 8.92 -3.41
CA PRO A 92 17.33 9.54 -4.11
C PRO A 92 18.40 10.07 -3.14
N ALA A 93 18.01 10.67 -2.02
CA ALA A 93 18.96 11.17 -1.00
C ALA A 93 19.78 10.02 -0.37
N ASN A 94 19.19 8.84 -0.24
CA ASN A 94 19.87 7.66 0.30
C ASN A 94 20.75 6.93 -0.74
N HIS A 95 20.49 7.11 -2.05
CA HIS A 95 21.29 6.52 -3.11
C HIS A 95 22.64 7.24 -3.28
N GLU A 96 22.66 8.57 -3.11
CA GLU A 96 23.91 9.36 -3.16
C GLU A 96 24.87 9.02 -2.02
N LEU A 97 24.36 8.63 -0.84
CA LEU A 97 25.17 8.23 0.31
C LEU A 97 25.79 6.82 0.18
N LEU A 98 25.35 5.99 -0.78
CA LEU A 98 25.86 4.62 -0.98
C LEU A 98 26.89 4.51 -2.11
N TYR A 99 27.02 5.53 -2.96
CA TYR A 99 27.98 5.55 -4.09
C TYR A 99 28.94 6.74 -4.06
N GLY A 100 28.88 7.58 -3.02
CA GLY A 100 29.78 8.72 -2.83
C GLY A 100 30.95 8.39 -1.88
N SER A 101 31.95 7.65 -2.36
CA SER A 101 33.30 7.59 -1.79
C SER A 101 34.28 6.99 -2.79
#